data_AF-E1NRA8-F1
#
_entry.id   AF-E1NRA8-F1
#
_cell.length_a   1.000
_cell.length_b   1.000
_cell.length_c   1.000
_cell.angle_alpha   90.00
_cell.angle_beta   90.00
_cell.angle_gamma   90.00
#
_symmetry.space_group_name_H-M   'P 1'
#
loop_
_entity.id
_entity.type
_entity.pdbx_description
1 polymer ?
#
loop_
_entity_poly.entity_id
_entity_poly.type
_entity_poly.pdbx_seq_one_letter_code
_entity_poly.pdbx_strand_id
1 'polypeptide(L)'
;MATSPTQVRIDSNVKAKANELFKKLGIDMSSSVNILLRQCVLHGGLPFKVEIPKFNAETLAAMEESIRISRNPNAPSYSSMEDLKKALLHYELNMCSAVSSSLTYTNKKKGNTELCL
;
A
#
# COMPACT_ATOMS: atom_id res chain seq x y z
N MET A 1 -21.82 -18.91 -31.64
CA MET A 1 -22.44 -18.77 -30.31
C MET A 1 -23.61 -17.82 -30.43
N ALA A 2 -24.73 -18.10 -29.77
CA ALA A 2 -25.86 -17.17 -29.74
C ALA A 2 -25.48 -15.90 -28.96
N THR A 3 -25.85 -14.74 -29.49
CA THR A 3 -25.69 -13.45 -28.79
C THR A 3 -27.06 -13.00 -28.30
N SER A 4 -27.10 -12.44 -27.10
CA SER A 4 -28.33 -11.90 -26.51
C SER A 4 -28.12 -10.41 -26.21
N PRO A 5 -29.06 -9.53 -26.59
CA PRO A 5 -28.92 -8.10 -26.34
C PRO A 5 -29.04 -7.81 -24.84
N THR A 6 -28.17 -6.96 -24.32
CA THR A 6 -28.18 -6.53 -22.91
C THR A 6 -28.41 -5.03 -22.82
N GLN A 7 -29.43 -4.61 -22.06
CA GLN A 7 -29.70 -3.21 -21.79
C GLN A 7 -29.29 -2.85 -20.36
N VAL A 8 -28.38 -1.88 -20.21
CA VAL A 8 -27.89 -1.40 -18.91
C VAL A 8 -28.15 0.09 -18.79
N ARG A 9 -28.73 0.52 -17.66
CA ARG A 9 -28.87 1.94 -17.33
C ARG A 9 -27.58 2.44 -16.69
N ILE A 10 -27.01 3.50 -17.25
CA ILE A 10 -25.74 4.09 -16.83
C ILE A 10 -25.92 5.60 -16.81
N ASP A 11 -25.37 6.25 -15.80
CA ASP A 11 -25.26 7.71 -15.77
C ASP A 11 -24.57 8.26 -17.04
N SER A 12 -25.09 9.36 -17.57
CA SER A 12 -24.59 9.91 -18.85
C SER A 12 -23.16 10.41 -18.77
N ASN A 13 -22.74 10.97 -17.62
CA ASN A 13 -21.38 11.47 -17.42
C ASN A 13 -20.40 10.28 -17.32
N VAL A 14 -20.76 9.25 -16.55
CA VAL A 14 -19.98 8.02 -16.44
C VAL A 14 -19.82 7.35 -17.81
N LYS A 15 -20.90 7.24 -18.59
CA LYS A 15 -20.86 6.67 -19.95
C LYS A 15 -19.92 7.45 -20.87
N ALA A 16 -19.95 8.78 -20.84
CA ALA A 16 -19.08 9.62 -21.66
C ALA A 16 -17.59 9.41 -21.31
N LYS A 17 -17.25 9.45 -20.01
CA LYS A 17 -15.88 9.22 -19.51
C LYS A 17 -15.36 7.83 -19.86
N ALA A 18 -16.17 6.80 -19.63
CA ALA A 18 -15.80 5.43 -19.95
C ALA A 18 -15.58 5.25 -21.47
N ASN A 19 -16.42 5.86 -22.31
CA ASN A 19 -16.26 5.78 -23.76
C ASN A 19 -14.98 6.48 -24.25
N GLU A 20 -14.62 7.62 -23.67
CA GLU A 20 -13.34 8.29 -23.97
C GLU A 20 -12.14 7.42 -23.58
N LEU A 21 -12.19 6.82 -22.38
CA LEU A 21 -11.16 5.89 -21.90
C LEU A 21 -11.00 4.69 -22.83
N PHE A 22 -12.09 4.00 -23.16
CA PHE A 22 -12.05 2.81 -24.01
C PHE A 22 -11.57 3.11 -25.43
N LYS A 23 -11.92 4.28 -25.99
CA LYS A 23 -11.36 4.76 -27.26
C LYS A 23 -9.85 4.93 -27.21
N LYS A 24 -9.30 5.48 -26.13
CA LYS A 24 -7.83 5.60 -25.95
C LYS A 24 -7.16 4.23 -25.87
N LEU A 25 -7.86 3.22 -25.37
CA LEU A 25 -7.41 1.83 -25.31
C LEU A 25 -7.66 1.04 -26.61
N GLY A 26 -8.29 1.65 -27.62
CA GLY A 26 -8.59 0.99 -28.90
C GLY A 26 -9.73 -0.02 -28.85
N ILE A 27 -10.60 0.05 -27.85
CA ILE A 27 -11.74 -0.87 -27.69
C ILE A 27 -13.06 -0.10 -27.57
N ASP A 28 -14.16 -0.71 -28.01
CA ASP A 28 -15.49 -0.12 -27.88
C ASP A 28 -16.15 -0.47 -26.54
N MET A 29 -17.22 0.26 -26.21
CA MET A 29 -17.97 0.08 -24.96
C MET A 29 -18.52 -1.36 -24.81
N SER A 30 -19.06 -1.94 -25.89
CA SER A 30 -19.68 -3.26 -25.84
C SER A 30 -18.64 -4.36 -25.66
N SER A 31 -17.50 -4.25 -26.34
CA SER A 31 -16.36 -5.17 -26.14
C SER A 31 -15.82 -5.08 -24.72
N SER A 32 -15.71 -3.87 -24.17
CA SER A 32 -15.24 -3.65 -22.79
C SER A 32 -16.16 -4.32 -21.76
N VAL A 33 -17.47 -4.17 -21.92
CA VAL A 33 -18.47 -4.84 -21.05
C VAL A 33 -18.41 -6.36 -21.22
N ASN A 34 -18.25 -6.87 -22.44
CA ASN A 34 -18.13 -8.31 -22.68
C ASN A 34 -16.86 -8.90 -22.05
N ILE A 35 -15.72 -8.19 -22.14
CA ILE A 35 -14.48 -8.57 -21.45
C ILE A 35 -14.72 -8.62 -19.94
N LEU A 36 -15.32 -7.57 -19.37
CA LEU A 36 -15.65 -7.52 -17.94
C LEU A 36 -16.46 -8.73 -17.48
N LEU A 37 -17.54 -9.05 -18.20
CA LEU A 37 -18.39 -10.20 -17.87
C LEU A 37 -17.62 -11.53 -17.93
N ARG A 38 -16.74 -11.70 -18.91
CA ARG A 38 -15.88 -12.89 -19.02
C ARG A 38 -14.88 -12.99 -17.88
N GLN A 39 -14.31 -11.87 -17.44
CA GLN A 39 -13.45 -11.85 -16.26
C GLN A 39 -14.23 -12.27 -15.01
N CYS A 40 -15.48 -11.81 -14.86
CA CYS A 40 -16.30 -12.22 -13.72
C CYS A 40 -16.55 -13.74 -13.70
N VAL A 41 -16.85 -14.32 -14.86
CA VAL A 41 -17.05 -15.77 -14.99
C VAL A 41 -15.76 -16.54 -14.71
N LEU A 42 -14.62 -16.07 -15.22
CA LEU A 42 -13.32 -16.72 -15.03
C LEU A 42 -12.90 -16.78 -13.56
N HIS A 43 -13.11 -15.69 -12.81
CA HIS A 43 -12.68 -15.58 -11.42
C HIS A 43 -13.75 -16.00 -10.40
N GLY A 44 -14.98 -16.29 -10.84
CA GLY A 44 -16.10 -16.61 -9.94
C GLY A 44 -16.52 -15.45 -9.03
N GLY A 45 -16.29 -14.21 -9.47
CA GLY A 45 -16.48 -13.00 -8.66
C GLY A 45 -16.17 -11.73 -9.44
N LEU A 46 -16.14 -10.57 -8.80
CA LEU A 46 -15.72 -9.34 -9.48
C LEU A 46 -14.21 -9.33 -9.70
N PRO A 47 -13.70 -8.81 -10.83
CA PRO A 47 -12.27 -8.77 -11.13
C PRO A 47 -11.51 -7.71 -10.34
N PHE A 48 -12.17 -7.09 -9.35
CA PHE A 48 -11.62 -6.16 -8.40
C PHE A 48 -12.33 -6.35 -7.07
N LYS A 49 -11.63 -6.01 -5.99
CA LYS A 49 -12.16 -6.11 -4.63
C LYS A 49 -13.18 -4.99 -4.40
N VAL A 50 -14.40 -5.36 -4.02
CA VAL A 50 -15.45 -4.40 -3.68
C VAL A 50 -15.48 -4.22 -2.18
N GLU A 51 -14.74 -3.23 -1.71
CA GLU A 51 -14.71 -2.84 -0.31
C GLU A 51 -14.64 -1.31 -0.20
N ILE A 52 -15.25 -0.76 0.84
CA ILE A 52 -14.92 0.58 1.29
C ILE A 52 -13.60 0.43 2.06
N PRO A 53 -12.48 0.99 1.57
CA PRO A 53 -11.19 0.78 2.21
C PRO A 53 -11.24 1.34 3.63
N LYS A 54 -11.22 0.45 4.62
CA LYS A 54 -11.04 0.78 6.03
C LYS A 54 -9.58 0.54 6.36
N PHE A 55 -8.73 1.51 6.02
CA PHE A 55 -7.32 1.45 6.40
C PHE A 55 -7.21 1.57 7.93
N ASN A 56 -6.34 0.76 8.54
CA ASN A 56 -6.01 0.93 9.95
C ASN A 56 -5.25 2.27 10.14
N ALA A 57 -5.22 2.78 11.38
CA ALA A 57 -4.59 4.07 11.68
C ALA A 57 -3.10 4.12 11.26
N GLU A 58 -2.40 2.99 11.37
CA GLU A 58 -1.00 2.84 10.95
C GLU A 58 -0.83 3.01 9.44
N THR A 59 -1.69 2.38 8.62
CA THR A 59 -1.63 2.49 7.15
C THR A 59 -1.97 3.91 6.70
N LEU A 60 -2.94 4.56 7.35
CA LEU A 60 -3.24 5.97 7.10
C LEU A 60 -2.06 6.88 7.45
N ALA A 61 -1.42 6.65 8.60
CA ALA A 61 -0.24 7.42 9.02
C ALA A 61 0.95 7.21 8.08
N ALA A 62 1.17 5.98 7.62
CA ALA A 62 2.22 5.65 6.65
C ALA A 62 1.96 6.31 5.28
N MET A 63 0.70 6.34 4.83
CA MET A 63 0.33 7.08 3.62
C MET A 63 0.58 8.59 3.77
N GLU A 64 0.18 9.18 4.90
CA GLU A 64 0.45 10.61 5.17
C GLU A 64 1.96 10.89 5.24
N GLU A 65 2.73 10.03 5.91
CA GLU A 65 4.19 10.11 5.95
C GLU A 65 4.82 10.03 4.56
N SER A 66 4.37 9.09 3.72
CA SER A 66 4.88 8.96 2.35
C SER A 66 4.64 10.22 1.52
N ILE A 67 3.48 10.88 1.69
CA ILE A 67 3.17 12.15 1.02
C ILE A 67 4.08 13.28 1.53
N ARG A 68 4.31 13.36 2.84
CA ARG A 68 5.23 14.35 3.43
C ARG A 68 6.66 14.17 2.91
N ILE A 69 7.15 12.93 2.89
CA ILE A 69 8.49 12.58 2.39
C ILE A 69 8.60 12.93 0.92
N SER A 70 7.60 12.59 0.10
CA SER A 70 7.60 12.89 -1.34
C SER A 70 7.69 14.39 -1.66
N ARG A 71 7.20 15.26 -0.77
CA ARG A 71 7.22 16.72 -0.95
C ARG A 71 8.40 17.40 -0.25
N ASN A 72 9.16 16.68 0.57
CA ASN A 72 10.29 17.23 1.29
C ASN A 72 11.58 17.07 0.46
N PRO A 73 12.20 18.16 0.00
CA PRO A 73 13.44 18.09 -0.77
C PRO A 73 14.64 17.59 0.04
N ASN A 74 14.53 17.58 1.38
CA ASN A 74 15.57 17.09 2.29
C ASN A 74 15.35 15.63 2.70
N ALA A 75 14.32 14.96 2.17
CA ALA A 75 14.13 13.54 2.42
C ALA A 75 15.22 12.72 1.71
N PRO A 76 15.73 11.64 2.35
CA PRO A 76 16.74 10.80 1.73
C PRO A 76 16.17 10.10 0.49
N SER A 77 16.76 10.39 -0.67
CA SER A 77 16.51 9.69 -1.93
C SER A 77 17.68 8.77 -2.25
N TYR A 78 17.38 7.61 -2.82
CA TYR A 78 18.41 6.63 -3.19
C TYR A 78 18.33 6.35 -4.69
N SER A 79 19.48 6.40 -5.37
CA SER A 79 19.59 6.22 -6.83
C SER A 79 19.80 4.78 -7.27
N SER A 80 20.20 3.88 -6.35
CA SER A 80 20.34 2.45 -6.62
C SER A 80 19.61 1.61 -5.58
N MET A 81 19.16 0.42 -5.99
CA MET A 81 18.49 -0.53 -5.11
C MET A 81 19.41 -0.98 -3.97
N GLU A 82 20.71 -1.07 -4.23
CA GLU A 82 21.77 -1.42 -3.27
C GLU A 82 21.88 -0.36 -2.16
N ASP A 83 21.82 0.93 -2.52
CA ASP A 83 21.88 2.04 -1.56
C ASP A 83 20.63 2.10 -0.69
N LEU A 84 19.45 1.88 -1.30
CA LEU A 84 18.19 1.76 -0.56
C LEU A 84 18.23 0.58 0.41
N LYS A 85 18.66 -0.60 -0.06
CA LYS A 85 18.78 -1.79 0.76
C LYS A 85 19.76 -1.59 1.91
N LYS A 86 20.89 -0.93 1.65
CA LYS A 86 21.87 -0.58 2.68
C LYS A 86 21.26 0.35 3.74
N ALA A 87 20.48 1.35 3.34
CA ALA A 87 19.81 2.25 4.29
C ALA A 87 18.78 1.53 5.17
N LEU A 88 17.97 0.64 4.60
CA LEU A 88 17.00 -0.17 5.35
C LEU A 88 17.68 -1.13 6.34
N LEU A 89 18.79 -1.75 5.93
CA LEU A 89 19.57 -2.67 6.78
C LEU A 89 20.39 -1.95 7.86
N HIS A 90 20.84 -0.72 7.62
CA HIS A 90 21.54 0.07 8.64
C HIS A 90 20.59 0.58 9.74
N TYR A 91 19.30 0.75 9.46
CA TYR A 91 18.32 1.17 10.46
C TYR A 91 18.10 0.11 11.56
N GLU A 92 18.17 -1.18 11.21
CA GLU A 92 18.11 -2.32 12.14
C GLU A 92 19.27 -2.32 13.16
N LEU A 93 20.48 -1.92 12.75
CA LEU A 93 21.65 -1.87 13.64
C LEU A 93 21.58 -0.75 14.68
N ASN A 94 20.83 0.33 14.39
CA ASN A 94 20.72 1.48 15.28
C ASN A 94 19.63 1.29 16.36
N MET A 95 18.71 0.33 16.20
CA MET A 95 17.80 -0.09 17.27
C MET A 95 18.52 -0.96 18.32
N CYS A 96 19.54 -1.73 17.95
CA CYS A 96 20.24 -2.64 18.87
C CYS A 96 21.18 -1.90 19.85
N SER A 97 21.76 -0.76 19.45
CA SER A 97 22.65 0.05 20.32
C SER A 97 21.88 0.81 21.42
N ALA A 98 20.63 1.18 21.17
CA ALA A 98 19.78 1.89 22.13
C ALA A 98 19.27 0.98 23.27
N VAL A 99 19.00 -0.31 22.99
CA VAL A 99 18.54 -1.28 24.01
C VAL A 99 19.68 -1.69 24.96
N SER A 100 20.91 -1.80 24.46
CA SER A 100 22.09 -2.16 25.28
C SER A 100 22.46 -1.08 26.31
N SER A 101 22.22 0.19 25.99
CA SER A 101 22.48 1.32 26.91
C SER A 101 21.46 1.41 28.06
N SER A 102 20.19 1.00 27.84
CA SER A 102 19.18 0.96 28.91
C SER A 102 19.30 -0.28 29.81
N LEU A 103 19.73 -1.43 29.28
CA LEU A 103 19.97 -2.63 30.10
C LEU A 103 21.23 -2.50 31.00
N THR A 104 22.26 -1.77 30.55
CA THR A 104 23.47 -1.54 31.35
C THR A 104 23.26 -0.51 32.47
N TYR A 105 22.34 0.45 32.33
CA TYR A 105 21.98 1.39 33.40
C TYR A 105 21.19 0.73 34.54
N THR A 106 20.35 -0.27 34.24
CA THR A 106 19.51 -0.94 35.26
C THR A 106 20.26 -2.01 36.06
N ASN A 107 21.33 -2.61 35.52
CA ASN A 107 22.13 -3.61 36.25
C ASN A 107 23.11 -2.98 37.27
N LYS A 108 23.58 -1.75 37.04
CA LYS A 108 24.54 -1.07 37.94
C LYS A 108 23.92 -0.55 39.26
N LYS A 109 22.58 -0.49 39.36
CA LYS A 109 21.86 -0.07 40.59
C LYS A 109 21.41 -1.22 41.50
N LYS A 110 21.68 -2.49 41.15
CA LYS A 110 21.17 -3.66 41.87
C LYS A 110 22.25 -4.50 42.58
N GLY A 111 23.40 -3.90 42.88
CA GLY A 111 24.58 -4.59 43.42
C GLY A 111 25.16 -4.00 44.71
N ASN A 112 24.33 -3.47 45.62
CA ASN A 112 24.77 -3.19 47.00
C ASN A 112 23.57 -3.23 47.96
N THR A 113 23.78 -3.71 49.19
CA THR A 113 22.83 -4.12 50.26
C THR A 113 22.18 -5.49 50.02
N GLU A 114 22.30 -6.53 50.85
CA GLU A 114 22.56 -6.64 52.30
C GLU A 114 23.33 -7.94 52.61
N LEU A 115 24.32 -7.85 53.52
CA LEU A 115 24.75 -8.97 54.35
C LEU A 115 24.47 -8.53 55.80
N CYS A 116 23.29 -8.90 56.30
CA CYS A 116 22.91 -8.82 57.71
C CYS A 116 21.95 -9.96 58.01
N LEU A 117 22.53 -11.09 58.43
CA LEU A 117 22.19 -11.97 59.56
C LEU A 117 22.90 -13.32 59.36
#